data_AF-A0A510KK86-F1
#
_entry.id   AF-A0A510KK86-F1
#
_cell.length_a   1.000
_cell.length_b   1.000
_cell.length_c   1.000
_cell.angle_alpha   90.00
_cell.angle_beta   90.00
_cell.angle_gamma   90.00
#
_symmetry.space_group_name_H-M   'P 1'
#
loop_
_entity.id
_entity.type
_entity.pdbx_description
1 polymer ?
#
loop_
_entity_poly.entity_id
_entity_poly.type
_entity_poly.pdbx_seq_one_letter_code
_entity_poly.pdbx_strand_id
1 'polypeptide(L)'
;MKKGKVKKKNKRNIQKKNKETNLPNNEVEQEKIKVVKASVLKFSDLSLEERQDLKEKYKKNRQRTFNIMQYVEHPETGEPLITEDRIKDALSKFGQCRYAYILHDKDKKEDGSEKKPHFHIVIQTQSPVNLIVVAERFDIMPNFIDIPKGRNSFGDCCEYLTHENPKEQEKGKHLYNDSEIRANFNFRELIDKTVTIRMNSELRGGVGSLKTYYFNQIHKGKMTLTDVYNEDMEFYYNNERQLKYFRGVYLEEHAEMPRVRLNFYVYGEGGAGKDVMSRALARSLFPDEMDDDKIFYTVGNDNVLFDGYDGQPVVIWSDFRAEELLKTFNFKRGIIFKIFDTHPTKFNLNVKYGKINLINKYNIVNSVQEYKDFLDGLSGEYVDAMGTEHLSEDKKQSYRRFPVIIPIRTNDFDVLINKGFVGTGDYFEYNEIKRIQGNLRELVKIQDDKKRREIEMKTLEIPCNEISKLDIVEDVEFDEKKFKNYGKTLPRIPIYEGMSVSEIQEQLMKYDEYYNFSGEQNGKDEKENDDNKNGVKG
;
A
#
# COMPACT_ATOMS: atom_id res chain seq x y z
N MET A 1 -48.79 -17.74 -24.80
CA MET A 1 -48.68 -18.06 -26.24
C MET A 1 -47.29 -18.61 -26.56
N LYS A 2 -47.24 -19.80 -27.19
CA LYS A 2 -46.18 -20.44 -28.01
C LYS A 2 -44.73 -20.48 -27.45
N LYS A 3 -44.25 -21.67 -26.99
CA LYS A 3 -43.52 -22.78 -27.71
C LYS A 3 -42.00 -22.49 -27.79
N GLY A 4 -41.07 -23.24 -27.22
CA GLY A 4 -40.71 -24.68 -27.35
C GLY A 4 -39.23 -24.72 -27.83
N LYS A 5 -38.28 -25.55 -27.38
CA LYS A 5 -38.25 -27.02 -27.27
C LYS A 5 -37.03 -27.48 -26.44
N VAL A 6 -37.24 -28.60 -25.75
CA VAL A 6 -36.29 -29.47 -25.02
C VAL A 6 -35.83 -30.63 -25.90
N LYS A 7 -34.59 -31.13 -25.74
CA LYS A 7 -34.19 -32.55 -25.99
C LYS A 7 -33.09 -32.96 -25.00
N LYS A 8 -33.41 -33.61 -23.87
CA LYS A 8 -33.58 -35.07 -23.59
C LYS A 8 -32.32 -35.95 -23.71
N LYS A 9 -31.78 -36.27 -22.53
CA LYS A 9 -30.95 -37.44 -22.16
C LYS A 9 -31.69 -38.74 -22.50
N ASN A 10 -30.94 -39.80 -22.84
CA ASN A 10 -31.39 -41.18 -22.65
C ASN A 10 -30.22 -42.08 -22.22
N LYS A 11 -30.32 -42.61 -21.01
CA LYS A 11 -29.58 -43.78 -20.50
C LYS A 11 -30.32 -45.05 -20.96
N ARG A 12 -29.60 -46.09 -21.39
CA ARG A 12 -30.08 -47.48 -21.32
C ARG A 12 -28.92 -48.42 -20.98
N ASN A 13 -29.09 -49.15 -19.87
CA ASN A 13 -28.35 -50.34 -19.46
C ASN A 13 -28.70 -51.52 -20.38
N ILE A 14 -27.72 -52.37 -20.73
CA ILE A 14 -27.94 -53.79 -21.02
C ILE A 14 -26.80 -54.62 -20.39
N GLN A 15 -27.21 -55.69 -19.73
CA GLN A 15 -26.47 -56.66 -18.92
C GLN A 15 -25.42 -57.46 -19.73
N LYS A 16 -24.24 -57.67 -19.14
CA LYS A 16 -23.27 -58.69 -19.57
C LYS A 16 -23.61 -60.02 -18.89
N LYS A 17 -23.78 -61.08 -19.69
CA LYS A 17 -23.74 -62.49 -19.25
C LYS A 17 -22.32 -63.01 -19.45
N ASN A 18 -21.75 -63.60 -18.40
CA ASN A 18 -20.49 -64.35 -18.43
C ASN A 18 -20.62 -65.61 -19.30
N LYS A 19 -19.58 -65.87 -20.09
CA LYS A 19 -19.09 -67.22 -20.40
C LYS A 19 -17.56 -67.13 -20.49
N GLU A 20 -16.91 -67.70 -19.49
CA GLU A 20 -15.49 -68.03 -19.51
C GLU A 20 -15.26 -69.11 -20.58
N THR A 21 -14.31 -68.83 -21.47
CA THR A 21 -13.54 -69.87 -22.18
C THR A 21 -12.09 -69.39 -22.17
N ASN A 22 -11.27 -70.09 -21.37
CA ASN A 22 -9.82 -69.96 -21.32
C ASN A 22 -9.21 -70.19 -22.71
N LEU A 23 -8.53 -69.17 -23.26
CA LEU A 23 -7.54 -69.21 -24.34
C LEU A 23 -6.52 -68.08 -24.06
N PRO A 24 -5.21 -68.26 -24.34
CA PRO A 24 -4.15 -67.54 -23.66
C PRO A 24 -3.88 -66.12 -24.22
N ASN A 25 -3.73 -65.15 -23.30
CA ASN A 25 -2.74 -64.07 -23.18
C ASN A 25 -2.05 -63.41 -24.41
N ASN A 26 -2.53 -63.53 -25.64
CA ASN A 26 -1.85 -62.94 -26.80
C ASN A 26 -2.01 -61.41 -26.93
N GLU A 27 -3.17 -60.83 -26.58
CA GLU A 27 -3.40 -59.39 -26.77
C GLU A 27 -2.66 -58.52 -25.75
N VAL A 28 -2.62 -58.93 -24.48
CA VAL A 28 -1.89 -58.20 -23.42
C VAL A 28 -0.37 -58.30 -23.65
N GLU A 29 0.10 -59.45 -24.12
CA GLU A 29 1.52 -59.65 -24.46
C GLU A 29 1.89 -58.87 -25.74
N GLN A 30 1.01 -58.81 -26.74
CA GLN A 30 1.21 -57.98 -27.94
C GLN A 30 1.11 -56.47 -27.66
N GLU A 31 0.23 -56.02 -26.76
CA GLU A 31 0.19 -54.63 -26.30
C GLU A 31 1.43 -54.29 -25.49
N LYS A 32 1.87 -55.17 -24.57
CA LYS A 32 3.16 -55.01 -23.87
C LYS A 32 4.32 -54.96 -24.85
N ILE A 33 4.39 -55.85 -25.84
CA ILE A 33 5.44 -55.83 -26.88
C ILE A 33 5.38 -54.54 -27.71
N LYS A 34 4.19 -54.02 -28.04
CA LYS A 34 4.05 -52.73 -28.74
C LYS A 34 4.49 -51.54 -27.90
N VAL A 35 4.14 -51.51 -26.61
CA VAL A 35 4.54 -50.45 -25.67
C VAL A 35 6.04 -50.51 -25.39
N VAL A 36 6.60 -51.70 -25.20
CA VAL A 36 8.04 -51.94 -25.03
C VAL A 36 8.82 -51.58 -26.29
N LYS A 37 8.30 -51.89 -27.49
CA LYS A 37 8.90 -51.39 -28.74
C LYS A 37 8.85 -49.86 -28.81
N ALA A 38 7.74 -49.24 -28.43
CA ALA A 38 7.61 -47.79 -28.44
C ALA A 38 8.55 -47.06 -27.46
N SER A 39 8.93 -47.68 -26.34
CA SER A 39 9.82 -47.11 -25.32
C SER A 39 11.31 -47.33 -25.60
N VAL A 40 11.66 -48.23 -26.53
CA VAL A 40 13.06 -48.54 -26.91
C VAL A 40 13.48 -47.89 -28.23
N LEU A 41 12.51 -47.41 -29.03
CA LEU A 41 12.76 -46.76 -30.32
C LEU A 41 13.69 -45.55 -30.21
N LYS A 42 14.78 -45.57 -30.96
CA LYS A 42 15.64 -44.41 -31.20
C LYS A 42 15.08 -43.58 -32.34
N PHE A 43 15.50 -42.31 -32.43
CA PHE A 43 15.09 -41.45 -33.55
C PHE A 43 15.54 -42.00 -34.91
N SER A 44 16.71 -42.63 -34.92
CA SER A 44 17.29 -43.31 -36.06
C SER A 44 16.49 -44.53 -36.52
N ASP A 45 15.68 -45.16 -35.65
CA ASP A 45 14.89 -46.35 -35.98
C ASP A 45 13.59 -46.02 -36.73
N LEU A 46 13.17 -44.75 -36.74
CA LEU A 46 11.95 -44.31 -37.41
C LEU A 46 12.10 -44.33 -38.94
N SER A 47 11.02 -44.74 -39.60
CA SER A 47 10.86 -44.62 -41.05
C SER A 47 10.86 -43.15 -41.51
N LEU A 48 11.09 -42.92 -42.80
CA LEU A 48 11.08 -41.57 -43.37
C LEU A 48 9.72 -40.87 -43.19
N GLU A 49 8.62 -41.61 -43.30
CA GLU A 49 7.26 -41.10 -43.10
C GLU A 49 7.05 -40.67 -41.64
N GLU A 50 7.42 -41.52 -40.67
CA GLU A 50 7.30 -41.19 -39.24
C GLU A 50 8.14 -39.97 -38.85
N ARG A 51 9.35 -39.84 -39.40
CA ARG A 51 10.18 -38.64 -39.17
C ARG A 51 9.54 -37.38 -39.75
N GLN A 52 8.92 -37.48 -40.92
CA GLN A 52 8.24 -36.36 -41.55
C GLN A 52 7.00 -35.94 -40.73
N ASP A 53 6.23 -36.90 -40.23
CA ASP A 53 5.08 -36.65 -39.36
C ASP A 53 5.51 -35.96 -38.05
N LEU A 54 6.60 -36.41 -37.42
CA LEU A 54 7.15 -35.74 -36.24
C LEU A 54 7.65 -34.32 -36.55
N LYS A 55 8.28 -34.10 -37.72
CA LYS A 55 8.71 -32.76 -38.17
C LYS A 55 7.54 -31.81 -38.31
N GLU A 56 6.43 -32.26 -38.89
CA GLU A 56 5.21 -31.43 -38.99
C GLU A 56 4.54 -31.23 -37.62
N LYS A 57 4.43 -32.28 -36.79
CA LYS A 57 3.85 -32.20 -35.45
C LYS A 57 4.56 -31.18 -34.55
N TYR A 58 5.89 -31.15 -34.57
CA TYR A 58 6.72 -30.30 -33.72
C TYR A 58 7.31 -29.07 -34.43
N LYS A 59 6.78 -28.71 -35.61
CA LYS A 59 7.28 -27.61 -36.45
C LYS A 59 7.40 -26.26 -35.72
N LYS A 60 6.46 -25.98 -34.80
CA LYS A 60 6.42 -24.72 -34.02
C LYS A 60 7.19 -24.79 -32.70
N ASN A 61 7.74 -25.94 -32.33
CA ASN A 61 8.41 -26.15 -31.04
C ASN A 61 9.87 -25.73 -31.13
N ARG A 62 10.09 -24.42 -31.24
CA ARG A 62 11.43 -23.82 -31.22
C ARG A 62 11.68 -23.11 -29.89
N GLN A 63 12.71 -23.53 -29.17
CA GLN A 63 13.12 -22.91 -27.90
C GLN A 63 14.63 -22.90 -27.75
N ARG A 64 15.11 -22.16 -26.74
CA ARG A 64 16.53 -22.10 -26.39
C ARG A 64 16.92 -23.15 -25.36
N THR A 65 16.03 -23.44 -24.41
CA THR A 65 16.30 -24.37 -23.31
C THR A 65 15.56 -25.69 -23.52
N PHE A 66 16.23 -26.80 -23.30
CA PHE A 66 15.65 -28.14 -23.30
C PHE A 66 16.17 -28.94 -22.11
N ASN A 67 15.32 -29.79 -21.56
CA ASN A 67 15.67 -30.74 -20.51
C ASN A 67 15.37 -32.15 -21.02
N ILE A 68 16.35 -33.03 -20.98
CA ILE A 68 16.25 -34.39 -21.49
C ILE A 68 16.45 -35.34 -20.33
N MET A 69 15.58 -36.34 -20.22
CA MET A 69 15.75 -37.44 -19.27
C MET A 69 15.68 -38.75 -20.04
N GLN A 70 16.72 -39.59 -19.89
CA GLN A 70 16.74 -40.90 -20.54
C GLN A 70 17.51 -41.92 -19.69
N TYR A 71 16.98 -43.15 -19.60
CA TYR A 71 17.67 -44.26 -18.92
C TYR A 71 18.91 -44.69 -19.69
N VAL A 72 19.94 -45.19 -19.00
CA VAL A 72 21.11 -45.79 -19.65
C VAL A 72 20.70 -47.04 -20.41
N GLU A 73 19.91 -47.88 -19.76
CA GLU A 73 19.34 -49.11 -20.30
C GLU A 73 17.83 -49.13 -20.08
N HIS A 74 17.10 -49.74 -21.02
CA HIS A 74 15.67 -49.87 -20.90
C HIS A 74 15.29 -50.68 -19.64
N PRO A 75 14.35 -50.20 -18.80
CA PRO A 75 14.07 -50.83 -17.52
C PRO A 75 13.60 -52.29 -17.56
N GLU A 76 12.98 -52.72 -18.67
CA GLU A 76 12.46 -54.08 -18.79
C GLU A 76 13.30 -54.97 -19.71
N THR A 77 13.90 -54.40 -20.76
CA THR A 77 14.59 -55.17 -21.81
C THR A 77 16.11 -55.18 -21.64
N GLY A 78 16.67 -54.25 -20.86
CA GLY A 78 18.12 -54.10 -20.69
C GLY A 78 18.85 -53.55 -21.93
N GLU A 79 18.12 -53.16 -22.98
CA GLU A 79 18.74 -52.61 -24.18
C GLU A 79 19.34 -51.22 -23.92
N PRO A 80 20.54 -50.91 -24.44
CA PRO A 80 21.20 -49.63 -24.22
C PRO A 80 20.49 -48.50 -24.98
N LEU A 81 19.95 -47.54 -24.24
CA LEU A 81 19.21 -46.40 -24.79
C LEU A 81 20.11 -45.20 -25.03
N ILE A 82 20.96 -44.83 -24.06
CA ILE A 82 21.89 -43.71 -24.17
C ILE A 82 23.21 -43.99 -23.45
N THR A 83 24.31 -43.48 -24.00
CA THR A 83 25.65 -43.55 -23.39
C THR A 83 26.23 -42.15 -23.23
N GLU A 84 27.18 -41.98 -22.31
CA GLU A 84 27.86 -40.69 -22.12
C GLU A 84 28.59 -40.23 -23.38
N ASP A 85 29.17 -41.16 -24.16
CA ASP A 85 29.81 -40.83 -25.43
C ASP A 85 28.81 -40.29 -26.46
N ARG A 86 27.59 -40.83 -26.49
CA ARG A 86 26.52 -40.31 -27.34
C ARG A 86 26.10 -38.90 -26.91
N ILE A 87 26.04 -38.64 -25.60
CA ILE A 87 25.76 -37.31 -25.05
C ILE A 87 26.84 -36.32 -25.50
N LYS A 88 28.13 -36.68 -25.36
CA LYS A 88 29.26 -35.84 -25.79
C LYS A 88 29.24 -35.58 -27.29
N ASP A 89 29.01 -36.61 -28.11
CA ASP A 89 28.88 -36.49 -29.56
C ASP A 89 27.72 -35.56 -29.95
N ALA A 90 26.53 -35.75 -29.34
CA ALA A 90 25.37 -34.91 -29.58
C ALA A 90 25.63 -33.44 -29.21
N LEU A 91 26.23 -33.20 -28.03
CA LEU A 91 26.58 -31.87 -27.54
C LEU A 91 27.60 -31.17 -28.45
N SER A 92 28.60 -31.89 -28.97
CA SER A 92 29.61 -31.33 -29.87
C SER A 92 29.04 -30.81 -31.21
N LYS A 93 27.88 -31.33 -31.62
CA LYS A 93 27.16 -30.90 -32.84
C LYS A 93 26.36 -29.62 -32.63
N PHE A 94 26.19 -29.16 -31.40
CA PHE A 94 25.66 -27.82 -31.13
C PHE A 94 26.77 -26.78 -31.27
N GLY A 95 26.43 -25.62 -31.85
CA GLY A 95 27.35 -24.49 -31.90
C GLY A 95 27.53 -23.87 -30.52
N GLN A 96 27.39 -22.55 -30.39
CA GLN A 96 27.43 -21.90 -29.08
C GLN A 96 26.23 -22.32 -28.21
N CYS A 97 26.49 -23.18 -27.21
CA CYS A 97 25.51 -23.63 -26.23
C CYS A 97 26.12 -23.81 -24.84
N ARG A 98 25.30 -23.65 -23.81
CA ARG A 98 25.59 -24.06 -22.44
C ARG A 98 24.93 -25.40 -22.17
N TYR A 99 25.61 -26.30 -21.46
CA TYR A 99 25.03 -27.57 -21.06
C TYR A 99 25.52 -27.99 -19.68
N ALA A 100 24.67 -28.75 -18.99
CA ALA A 100 25.00 -29.50 -17.80
C ALA A 100 24.32 -30.86 -17.85
N TYR A 101 25.00 -31.93 -17.46
CA TYR A 101 24.40 -33.25 -17.31
C TYR A 101 25.00 -34.03 -16.14
N ILE A 102 24.23 -35.00 -15.66
CA ILE A 102 24.60 -35.90 -14.56
C ILE A 102 23.97 -37.28 -14.78
N LEU A 103 24.62 -38.31 -14.27
CA LEU A 103 24.05 -39.64 -14.11
C LEU A 103 23.38 -39.73 -12.74
N HIS A 104 22.07 -39.95 -12.72
CA HIS A 104 21.32 -40.28 -11.51
C HIS A 104 21.24 -41.79 -11.35
N ASP A 105 22.10 -42.33 -10.47
CA ASP A 105 22.25 -43.76 -10.18
C ASP A 105 21.91 -44.14 -8.73
N LYS A 106 21.58 -43.14 -7.88
CA LYS A 106 21.30 -43.31 -6.43
C LYS A 106 19.85 -42.98 -6.05
N ASP A 107 19.02 -42.73 -7.06
CA ASP A 107 17.63 -42.33 -6.87
C ASP A 107 16.75 -43.49 -6.40
N LYS A 108 15.75 -43.20 -5.57
CA LYS A 108 14.74 -44.17 -5.11
C LYS A 108 13.35 -43.85 -5.66
N LYS A 109 12.55 -44.90 -5.82
CA LYS A 109 11.11 -44.82 -6.14
C LYS A 109 10.30 -44.58 -4.86
N GLU A 110 9.03 -44.22 -5.04
CA GLU A 110 8.09 -44.00 -3.92
C GLU A 110 7.90 -45.26 -3.05
N ASP A 111 8.07 -46.45 -3.63
CA ASP A 111 8.03 -47.73 -2.92
C ASP A 111 9.35 -48.08 -2.18
N GLY A 112 10.35 -47.20 -2.23
CA GLY A 112 11.67 -47.38 -1.62
C GLY A 112 12.68 -48.18 -2.45
N SER A 113 12.28 -48.74 -3.60
CA SER A 113 13.18 -49.46 -4.50
C SER A 113 14.09 -48.52 -5.30
N GLU A 114 15.27 -48.99 -5.72
CA GLU A 114 16.20 -48.20 -6.51
C GLU A 114 15.64 -47.92 -7.91
N LYS A 115 15.75 -46.68 -8.37
CA LYS A 115 15.50 -46.32 -9.77
C LYS A 115 16.70 -46.74 -10.61
N LYS A 116 16.43 -47.17 -11.84
CA LYS A 116 17.52 -47.50 -12.75
C LYS A 116 18.33 -46.24 -13.12
N PRO A 117 19.64 -46.39 -13.39
CA PRO A 117 20.49 -45.29 -13.81
C PRO A 117 19.93 -44.55 -15.03
N HIS A 118 19.88 -43.23 -14.95
CA HIS A 118 19.38 -42.36 -16.01
C HIS A 118 20.13 -41.04 -16.06
N PHE A 119 20.26 -40.47 -17.26
CA PHE A 119 20.87 -39.16 -17.45
C PHE A 119 19.82 -38.07 -17.41
N HIS A 120 20.13 -37.00 -16.71
CA HIS A 120 19.51 -35.70 -16.89
C HIS A 120 20.46 -34.79 -17.68
N ILE A 121 19.98 -34.21 -18.77
CA ILE A 121 20.77 -33.36 -19.67
C ILE A 121 20.00 -32.06 -19.90
N VAL A 122 20.60 -30.95 -19.47
CA VAL A 122 20.04 -29.61 -19.66
C VAL A 122 20.89 -28.88 -20.68
N ILE A 123 20.26 -28.38 -21.74
CA ILE A 123 20.93 -27.60 -22.77
C ILE A 123 20.28 -26.24 -22.93
N GLN A 124 21.10 -25.23 -23.20
CA GLN A 124 20.66 -23.91 -23.61
C GLN A 124 21.46 -23.41 -24.81
N THR A 125 20.80 -23.26 -25.94
CA THR A 125 21.38 -22.74 -27.18
C THR A 125 21.29 -21.22 -27.24
N GLN A 126 22.25 -20.58 -27.90
CA GLN A 126 22.23 -19.12 -28.11
C GLN A 126 21.00 -18.65 -28.90
N SER A 127 20.64 -19.41 -29.95
CA SER A 127 19.48 -19.17 -30.81
C SER A 127 18.43 -20.28 -30.66
N PRO A 128 17.13 -20.00 -30.82
CA PRO A 128 16.09 -21.03 -30.70
C PRO A 128 16.25 -22.15 -31.74
N VAL A 129 16.33 -23.39 -31.25
CA VAL A 129 16.44 -24.61 -32.08
C VAL A 129 15.11 -25.36 -32.04
N ASN A 130 14.77 -26.11 -33.09
CA ASN A 130 13.56 -26.94 -33.11
C ASN A 130 13.80 -28.21 -32.27
N LEU A 131 12.79 -28.64 -31.50
CA LEU A 131 12.85 -29.85 -30.67
C LEU A 131 13.31 -31.09 -31.46
N ILE A 132 12.88 -31.25 -32.71
CA ILE A 132 13.27 -32.39 -33.56
C ILE A 132 14.76 -32.41 -33.84
N VAL A 133 15.41 -31.24 -33.96
CA VAL A 133 16.87 -31.17 -34.14
C VAL A 133 17.59 -31.68 -32.90
N VAL A 134 17.01 -31.45 -31.71
CA VAL A 134 17.54 -31.99 -30.45
C VAL A 134 17.35 -33.51 -30.42
N ALA A 135 16.14 -34.00 -30.74
CA ALA A 135 15.81 -35.43 -30.84
C ALA A 135 16.75 -36.18 -31.80
N GLU A 136 16.95 -35.66 -33.01
CA GLU A 136 17.86 -36.21 -34.02
C GLU A 136 19.31 -36.31 -33.53
N ARG A 137 19.81 -35.30 -32.83
CA ARG A 137 21.21 -35.26 -32.36
C ARG A 137 21.48 -36.23 -31.23
N PHE A 138 20.58 -36.29 -30.25
CA PHE A 138 20.70 -37.20 -29.13
C PHE A 138 20.27 -38.64 -29.47
N ASP A 139 19.61 -38.83 -30.61
CA ASP A 139 18.97 -40.08 -31.02
C ASP A 139 17.84 -40.57 -30.10
N ILE A 140 17.08 -39.62 -29.58
CA ILE A 140 16.03 -39.86 -28.57
C ILE A 140 14.70 -39.40 -29.12
N MET A 141 13.63 -40.13 -28.79
CA MET A 141 12.28 -39.72 -29.17
C MET A 141 11.87 -38.36 -28.55
N PRO A 142 11.13 -37.51 -29.29
CA PRO A 142 10.66 -36.20 -28.84
C PRO A 142 9.97 -36.16 -27.46
N ASN A 143 9.30 -37.23 -27.05
CA ASN A 143 8.56 -37.31 -25.78
C ASN A 143 9.46 -37.37 -24.54
N PHE A 144 10.77 -37.62 -24.69
CA PHE A 144 11.75 -37.58 -23.60
C PHE A 144 12.48 -36.24 -23.51
N ILE A 145 12.06 -35.25 -24.31
CA ILE A 145 12.63 -33.92 -24.37
C ILE A 145 11.57 -32.91 -23.92
N ASP A 146 11.77 -32.38 -22.72
CA ASP A 146 10.96 -31.31 -22.18
C ASP A 146 11.44 -29.95 -22.67
N ILE A 147 10.47 -29.04 -22.78
CA ILE A 147 10.68 -27.63 -23.08
C ILE A 147 10.31 -26.81 -21.83
N PRO A 148 11.29 -26.48 -20.97
CA PRO A 148 11.05 -25.66 -19.79
C PRO A 148 10.48 -24.29 -20.15
N LYS A 149 9.51 -23.81 -19.36
CA LYS A 149 8.89 -22.49 -19.53
C LYS A 149 9.43 -21.51 -18.50
N GLY A 150 9.66 -20.26 -18.91
CA GLY A 150 10.06 -19.16 -18.02
C GLY A 150 11.47 -18.63 -18.27
N ARG A 151 11.73 -17.40 -17.82
CA ARG A 151 12.98 -16.66 -18.07
C ARG A 151 14.21 -17.33 -17.44
N ASN A 152 14.07 -17.94 -16.28
CA ASN A 152 15.17 -18.56 -15.51
C ASN A 152 15.19 -20.09 -15.60
N SER A 153 14.38 -20.65 -16.49
CA SER A 153 14.15 -22.09 -16.59
C SER A 153 15.42 -22.94 -16.77
N PHE A 154 16.47 -22.39 -17.39
CA PHE A 154 17.77 -23.07 -17.48
C PHE A 154 18.42 -23.26 -16.11
N GLY A 155 18.43 -22.22 -15.28
CA GLY A 155 18.96 -22.29 -13.91
C GLY A 155 18.14 -23.25 -13.04
N ASP A 156 16.80 -23.18 -13.14
CA ASP A 156 15.90 -24.08 -12.42
C ASP A 156 16.13 -25.56 -12.78
N CYS A 157 16.32 -25.86 -14.07
CA CYS A 157 16.66 -27.22 -14.52
C CYS A 157 18.07 -27.65 -14.07
N CYS A 158 19.05 -26.74 -14.03
CA CYS A 158 20.39 -27.05 -13.55
C CYS A 158 20.41 -27.31 -12.04
N GLU A 159 19.68 -26.53 -11.23
CA GLU A 159 19.56 -26.74 -9.78
C GLU A 159 18.95 -28.11 -9.45
N TYR A 160 18.00 -28.56 -10.28
CA TYR A 160 17.39 -29.87 -10.12
C TYR A 160 18.41 -31.03 -10.25
N LEU A 161 19.52 -30.85 -10.96
CA LEU A 161 20.49 -31.93 -11.19
C LEU A 161 21.15 -32.47 -9.91
N THR A 162 21.31 -31.64 -8.88
CA THR A 162 21.87 -32.07 -7.59
C THR A 162 20.80 -32.50 -6.59
N HIS A 163 19.53 -32.19 -6.87
CA HIS A 163 18.40 -32.27 -5.92
C HIS A 163 18.63 -31.49 -4.62
N GLU A 164 19.50 -30.47 -4.59
CA GLU A 164 19.80 -29.69 -3.37
C GLU A 164 18.66 -28.80 -2.86
N ASN A 165 17.68 -28.52 -3.73
CA ASN A 165 16.51 -27.74 -3.38
C ASN A 165 15.74 -28.39 -2.21
N PRO A 166 15.36 -27.62 -1.16
CA PRO A 166 14.59 -28.14 -0.02
C PRO A 166 13.35 -28.95 -0.43
N LYS A 167 12.63 -28.55 -1.48
CA LYS A 167 11.43 -29.26 -1.97
C LYS A 167 11.72 -30.66 -2.51
N GLU A 168 12.94 -30.88 -3.03
CA GLU A 168 13.36 -32.18 -3.53
C GLU A 168 13.92 -33.05 -2.41
N GLN A 169 14.59 -32.43 -1.43
CA GLN A 169 15.01 -33.09 -0.19
C GLN A 169 13.82 -33.56 0.65
N GLU A 170 12.74 -32.77 0.75
CA GLU A 170 11.48 -33.17 1.41
C GLU A 170 10.83 -34.40 0.77
N LYS A 171 11.02 -34.59 -0.55
CA LYS A 171 10.56 -35.79 -1.27
C LYS A 171 11.49 -36.99 -1.09
N GLY A 172 12.53 -36.87 -0.25
CA GLY A 172 13.50 -37.93 0.02
C GLY A 172 14.43 -38.25 -1.14
N LYS A 173 14.64 -37.32 -2.08
CA LYS A 173 15.55 -37.54 -3.20
C LYS A 173 17.02 -37.48 -2.77
N HIS A 174 17.86 -38.24 -3.46
CA HIS A 174 19.30 -38.26 -3.18
C HIS A 174 19.94 -36.94 -3.57
N LEU A 175 20.72 -36.37 -2.64
CA LEU A 175 21.56 -35.19 -2.87
C LEU A 175 22.86 -35.60 -3.58
N TYR A 176 23.04 -35.19 -4.83
CA TYR A 176 24.28 -35.45 -5.59
C TYR A 176 25.30 -34.32 -5.37
N ASN A 177 26.59 -34.65 -5.49
CA ASN A 177 27.67 -33.68 -5.37
C ASN A 177 27.91 -32.94 -6.69
N ASP A 178 28.30 -31.67 -6.62
CA ASP A 178 28.74 -30.86 -7.78
C ASP A 178 29.82 -31.54 -8.63
N SER A 179 30.70 -32.33 -8.02
CA SER A 179 31.75 -33.06 -8.75
C SER A 179 31.20 -34.10 -9.74
N GLU A 180 29.95 -34.53 -9.56
CA GLU A 180 29.25 -35.49 -10.42
C GLU A 180 28.61 -34.79 -11.65
N ILE A 181 28.56 -33.45 -11.64
CA ILE A 181 28.02 -32.64 -12.74
C ILE A 181 29.08 -32.44 -13.82
N ARG A 182 28.71 -32.67 -15.08
CA ARG A 182 29.49 -32.31 -16.25
C ARG A 182 28.88 -31.07 -16.91
N ALA A 183 29.55 -29.92 -16.80
CA ALA A 183 29.09 -28.66 -17.38
C ALA A 183 30.21 -27.92 -18.11
N ASN A 184 29.85 -27.09 -19.09
CA ASN A 184 30.79 -26.21 -19.82
C ASN A 184 30.78 -24.75 -19.33
N PHE A 185 30.25 -24.51 -18.14
CA PHE A 185 30.19 -23.20 -17.48
C PHE A 185 30.38 -23.37 -15.97
N ASN A 186 30.54 -22.27 -15.23
CA ASN A 186 30.59 -22.30 -13.78
C ASN A 186 29.22 -22.68 -13.19
N PHE A 187 29.05 -23.97 -12.85
CA PHE A 187 27.77 -24.51 -12.40
C PHE A 187 27.29 -23.84 -11.11
N ARG A 188 28.15 -23.76 -10.09
CA ARG A 188 27.79 -23.25 -8.76
C ARG A 188 27.37 -21.78 -8.80
N GLU A 189 28.09 -20.96 -9.56
CA GLU A 189 27.75 -19.55 -9.77
C GLU A 189 26.36 -19.37 -10.42
N LEU A 190 25.95 -20.28 -11.31
CA LEU A 190 24.60 -20.24 -11.89
C LEU A 190 23.53 -20.58 -10.85
N ILE A 191 23.78 -21.59 -10.01
CA ILE A 191 22.81 -22.01 -8.99
C ILE A 191 22.62 -20.92 -7.94
N ASP A 192 23.70 -20.36 -7.42
CA ASP A 192 23.64 -19.27 -6.43
C ASP A 192 22.85 -18.06 -6.95
N LYS A 193 23.08 -17.69 -8.23
CA LYS A 193 22.30 -16.64 -8.90
C LYS A 193 20.83 -17.03 -9.02
N THR A 194 20.52 -18.28 -9.35
CA THR A 194 19.15 -18.77 -9.54
C THR A 194 18.37 -18.73 -8.21
N VAL A 195 18.98 -19.24 -7.14
CA VAL A 195 18.41 -19.21 -5.77
C VAL A 195 18.21 -17.76 -5.32
N THR A 196 19.18 -16.88 -5.54
CA THR A 196 19.08 -15.45 -5.19
C THR A 196 17.93 -14.78 -5.93
N ILE A 197 17.77 -15.03 -7.24
CA ILE A 197 16.67 -14.48 -8.03
C ILE A 197 15.31 -14.99 -7.51
N ARG A 198 15.22 -16.28 -7.17
CA ARG A 198 14.00 -16.89 -6.63
C ARG A 198 13.64 -16.28 -5.27
N MET A 199 14.58 -16.23 -4.32
CA MET A 199 14.39 -15.61 -3.01
C MET A 199 13.95 -14.15 -3.14
N ASN A 200 14.62 -13.37 -4.00
CA ASN A 200 14.24 -11.99 -4.25
C ASN A 200 12.82 -11.87 -4.85
N SER A 201 12.40 -12.81 -5.70
CA SER A 201 11.05 -12.83 -6.25
C SER A 201 9.99 -13.15 -5.20
N GLU A 202 10.31 -14.06 -4.27
CA GLU A 202 9.44 -14.45 -3.16
C GLU A 202 9.30 -13.31 -2.13
N LEU A 203 10.43 -12.67 -1.76
CA LEU A 203 10.44 -11.48 -0.89
C LEU A 203 9.63 -10.32 -1.47
N ARG A 204 9.62 -10.16 -2.80
CA ARG A 204 8.85 -9.11 -3.49
C ARG A 204 7.37 -9.46 -3.71
N GLY A 205 6.88 -10.59 -3.20
CA GLY A 205 5.47 -10.97 -3.28
C GLY A 205 4.91 -11.03 -4.71
N GLY A 206 5.74 -11.40 -5.70
CA GLY A 206 5.34 -11.46 -7.11
C GLY A 206 5.42 -10.13 -7.88
N VAL A 207 5.91 -9.05 -7.26
CA VAL A 207 6.13 -7.76 -7.91
C VAL A 207 7.45 -7.74 -8.69
N GLY A 208 7.46 -8.30 -9.91
CA GLY A 208 8.47 -8.06 -10.96
C GLY A 208 9.94 -7.85 -10.55
N SER A 209 10.62 -6.92 -11.23
CA SER A 209 12.03 -6.55 -10.95
C SER A 209 12.15 -5.73 -9.66
N LEU A 210 13.37 -5.57 -9.10
CA LEU A 210 13.63 -4.74 -7.91
C LEU A 210 13.10 -3.31 -8.11
N LYS A 211 13.28 -2.80 -9.34
CA LYS A 211 12.75 -1.53 -9.78
C LYS A 211 11.22 -1.44 -9.68
N THR A 212 10.54 -2.50 -10.09
CA THR A 212 9.07 -2.59 -10.04
C THR A 212 8.58 -2.65 -8.59
N TYR A 213 9.33 -3.30 -7.70
CA TYR A 213 8.99 -3.36 -6.28
C TYR A 213 9.00 -1.97 -5.64
N TYR A 214 10.14 -1.27 -5.60
CA TYR A 214 10.25 0.03 -4.92
C TYR A 214 9.27 1.06 -5.48
N PHE A 215 9.11 1.15 -6.80
CA PHE A 215 8.17 2.09 -7.41
C PHE A 215 6.72 1.78 -7.03
N ASN A 216 6.32 0.50 -7.01
CA ASN A 216 4.96 0.14 -6.59
C ASN A 216 4.74 0.38 -5.10
N GLN A 217 5.74 0.15 -4.26
CA GLN A 217 5.63 0.38 -2.82
C GLN A 217 5.48 1.87 -2.51
N ILE A 218 6.29 2.73 -3.14
CA ILE A 218 6.16 4.19 -3.04
C ILE A 218 4.82 4.67 -3.59
N HIS A 219 4.42 4.23 -4.78
CA HIS A 219 3.17 4.64 -5.42
C HIS A 219 1.94 4.27 -4.57
N LYS A 220 2.01 3.20 -3.77
CA LYS A 220 0.95 2.78 -2.84
C LYS A 220 1.08 3.41 -1.44
N GLY A 221 2.07 4.27 -1.22
CA GLY A 221 2.32 4.90 0.07
C GLY A 221 2.90 3.98 1.14
N LYS A 222 3.32 2.76 0.80
CA LYS A 222 3.86 1.77 1.74
C LYS A 222 5.32 2.02 2.12
N MET A 223 6.02 2.83 1.34
CA MET A 223 7.40 3.25 1.58
C MET A 223 7.53 4.75 1.28
N THR A 224 8.37 5.41 2.06
CA THR A 224 8.86 6.77 1.83
C THR A 224 10.13 6.75 1.00
N LEU A 225 10.60 7.94 0.60
CA LEU A 225 11.92 8.08 -0.05
C LEU A 225 13.05 7.64 0.88
N THR A 226 12.94 7.95 2.17
CA THR A 226 13.89 7.59 3.22
C THR A 226 13.95 6.08 3.44
N ASP A 227 12.81 5.39 3.41
CA ASP A 227 12.80 3.92 3.55
C ASP A 227 13.58 3.25 2.41
N VAL A 228 13.43 3.73 1.16
CA VAL A 228 14.20 3.20 0.02
C VAL A 228 15.69 3.53 0.16
N TYR A 229 16.04 4.73 0.62
CA TYR A 229 17.44 5.10 0.88
C TYR A 229 18.10 4.20 1.93
N ASN A 230 17.39 3.91 3.02
CA ASN A 230 17.87 3.06 4.11
C ASN A 230 17.96 1.59 3.70
N GLU A 231 17.05 1.09 2.85
CA GLU A 231 17.07 -0.29 2.35
C GLU A 231 18.08 -0.50 1.22
N ASP A 232 18.17 0.41 0.25
CA ASP A 232 19.03 0.30 -0.93
C ASP A 232 19.44 1.69 -1.46
N MET A 233 20.52 2.21 -0.86
CA MET A 233 21.11 3.51 -1.18
C MET A 233 21.51 3.63 -2.66
N GLU A 234 22.06 2.57 -3.26
CA GLU A 234 22.50 2.60 -4.66
C GLU A 234 21.30 2.70 -5.60
N PHE A 235 20.24 1.93 -5.33
CA PHE A 235 19.00 2.03 -6.09
C PHE A 235 18.37 3.42 -5.95
N TYR A 236 18.35 3.99 -4.74
CA TYR A 236 17.86 5.34 -4.49
C TYR A 236 18.55 6.36 -5.39
N TYR A 237 19.89 6.45 -5.35
CA TYR A 237 20.62 7.45 -6.13
C TYR A 237 20.46 7.26 -7.64
N ASN A 238 20.44 6.02 -8.11
CA ASN A 238 20.25 5.72 -9.53
C ASN A 238 18.83 6.02 -10.05
N ASN A 239 17.83 6.12 -9.16
CA ASN A 239 16.41 6.27 -9.55
C ASN A 239 15.70 7.44 -8.83
N GLU A 240 16.43 8.35 -8.18
CA GLU A 240 15.88 9.40 -7.30
C GLU A 240 14.73 10.19 -7.95
N ARG A 241 14.92 10.62 -9.20
CA ARG A 241 13.91 11.39 -9.94
C ARG A 241 12.59 10.62 -10.13
N GLN A 242 12.68 9.32 -10.39
CA GLN A 242 11.50 8.46 -10.58
C GLN A 242 10.82 8.17 -9.23
N LEU A 243 11.60 7.97 -8.18
CA LEU A 243 11.08 7.79 -6.82
C LEU A 243 10.29 9.03 -6.38
N LYS A 244 10.87 10.23 -6.53
CA LYS A 244 10.19 11.50 -6.25
C LYS A 244 8.92 11.67 -7.07
N TYR A 245 8.94 11.30 -8.35
CA TYR A 245 7.74 11.33 -9.20
C TYR A 245 6.63 10.42 -8.67
N PHE A 246 6.91 9.13 -8.43
CA PHE A 246 5.91 8.19 -7.93
C PHE A 246 5.39 8.56 -6.54
N ARG A 247 6.25 9.17 -5.71
CA ARG A 247 5.85 9.67 -4.40
C ARG A 247 4.91 10.87 -4.52
N GLY A 248 5.20 11.80 -5.43
CA GLY A 248 4.29 12.90 -5.77
C GLY A 248 2.93 12.39 -6.25
N VAL A 249 2.92 11.40 -7.15
CA VAL A 249 1.67 10.74 -7.62
C VAL A 249 0.89 10.13 -6.45
N TYR A 250 1.58 9.48 -5.50
CA TYR A 250 0.92 8.98 -4.29
C TYR A 250 0.25 10.11 -3.50
N LEU A 251 0.97 11.18 -3.17
CA LEU A 251 0.43 12.31 -2.38
C LEU A 251 -0.74 13.01 -3.08
N GLU A 252 -0.70 13.11 -4.41
CA GLU A 252 -1.77 13.72 -5.20
C GLU A 252 -3.01 12.82 -5.32
N GLU A 253 -2.82 11.59 -5.79
CA GLU A 253 -3.91 10.74 -6.26
C GLU A 253 -4.41 9.76 -5.20
N HIS A 254 -3.51 9.12 -4.47
CA HIS A 254 -3.80 7.93 -3.66
C HIS A 254 -3.88 8.21 -2.16
N ALA A 255 -3.12 9.18 -1.67
CA ALA A 255 -3.11 9.52 -0.26
C ALA A 255 -4.48 10.03 0.21
N GLU A 256 -4.91 9.54 1.37
CA GLU A 256 -6.19 9.89 1.97
C GLU A 256 -6.07 11.22 2.71
N MET A 257 -7.11 12.05 2.59
CA MET A 257 -7.21 13.27 3.39
C MET A 257 -7.69 12.89 4.80
N PRO A 258 -7.17 13.52 5.85
CA PRO A 258 -7.71 13.33 7.19
C PRO A 258 -9.16 13.83 7.21
N ARG A 259 -10.05 13.10 7.91
CA ARG A 259 -11.46 13.51 8.09
C ARG A 259 -11.55 14.87 8.79
N VAL A 260 -10.69 15.06 9.79
CA VAL A 260 -10.54 16.29 10.56
C VAL A 260 -9.07 16.69 10.57
N ARG A 261 -8.80 17.96 10.33
CA ARG A 261 -7.49 18.60 10.47
C ARG A 261 -7.53 19.59 11.62
N LEU A 262 -6.64 19.46 12.58
CA LEU A 262 -6.54 20.39 13.70
C LEU A 262 -5.37 21.35 13.49
N ASN A 263 -5.65 22.65 13.65
CA ASN A 263 -4.64 23.68 13.54
C ASN A 263 -4.39 24.29 14.91
N PHE A 264 -3.15 24.18 15.36
CA PHE A 264 -2.65 24.72 16.61
C PHE A 264 -2.04 26.10 16.36
N TYR A 265 -2.32 27.03 17.26
CA TYR A 265 -1.59 28.29 17.34
C TYR A 265 -0.83 28.38 18.66
N VAL A 266 0.50 28.40 18.58
CA VAL A 266 1.40 28.47 19.74
C VAL A 266 2.04 29.84 19.80
N TYR A 267 1.83 30.60 20.87
CA TYR A 267 2.43 31.92 20.99
C TYR A 267 3.01 32.19 22.37
N GLY A 268 3.91 33.15 22.43
CA GLY A 268 4.61 33.53 23.66
C GLY A 268 5.82 34.39 23.37
N GLU A 269 6.41 34.95 24.42
CA GLU A 269 7.52 35.88 24.30
C GLU A 269 8.74 35.28 23.58
N GLY A 270 9.64 36.17 23.15
CA GLY A 270 10.92 35.80 22.56
C GLY A 270 11.66 34.80 23.45
N GLY A 271 12.02 33.65 22.88
CA GLY A 271 12.73 32.60 23.58
C GLY A 271 11.88 31.72 24.52
N ALA A 272 10.57 31.92 24.69
CA ALA A 272 9.74 31.09 25.60
C ALA A 272 9.73 29.57 25.28
N GLY A 273 10.28 29.17 24.13
CA GLY A 273 10.40 27.77 23.73
C GLY A 273 9.38 27.34 22.67
N LYS A 274 8.85 28.26 21.86
CA LYS A 274 7.80 27.98 20.86
C LYS A 274 8.16 26.86 19.89
N ASP A 275 9.36 26.88 19.31
CA ASP A 275 9.77 25.82 18.37
C ASP A 275 9.98 24.48 19.07
N VAL A 276 10.42 24.53 20.33
CA VAL A 276 10.54 23.34 21.18
C VAL A 276 9.15 22.77 21.47
N MET A 277 8.18 23.64 21.81
CA MET A 277 6.79 23.25 22.02
C MET A 277 6.22 22.60 20.77
N SER A 278 6.38 23.22 19.60
CA SER A 278 5.85 22.70 18.35
C SER A 278 6.38 21.31 18.02
N ARG A 279 7.69 21.09 18.17
CA ARG A 279 8.31 19.77 17.94
C ARG A 279 7.90 18.76 19.01
N ALA A 280 7.91 19.12 20.29
CA ALA A 280 7.49 18.24 21.37
C ALA A 280 6.01 17.82 21.23
N LEU A 281 5.14 18.75 20.83
CA LEU A 281 3.73 18.47 20.52
C LEU A 281 3.61 17.53 19.33
N ALA A 282 4.30 17.80 18.22
CA ALA A 282 4.30 16.92 17.06
C ALA A 282 4.69 15.47 17.43
N ARG A 283 5.76 15.31 18.21
CA ARG A 283 6.25 14.01 18.69
C ARG A 283 5.27 13.33 19.65
N SER A 284 4.62 14.09 20.53
CA SER A 284 3.65 13.54 21.50
C SER A 284 2.34 13.11 20.83
N LEU A 285 1.99 13.69 19.69
CA LEU A 285 0.85 13.26 18.87
C LEU A 285 1.13 11.94 18.09
N PHE A 286 2.40 11.55 17.95
CA PHE A 286 2.85 10.32 17.27
C PHE A 286 3.89 9.58 18.11
N PRO A 287 3.50 9.05 19.30
CA PRO A 287 4.45 8.51 20.27
C PRO A 287 5.18 7.25 19.80
N ASP A 288 4.60 6.50 18.86
CA ASP A 288 5.18 5.27 18.33
C ASP A 288 6.27 5.52 17.26
N GLU A 289 6.38 6.75 16.75
CA GLU A 289 7.38 7.14 15.74
C GLU A 289 8.52 7.93 16.39
N MET A 290 9.75 7.48 16.16
CA MET A 290 10.96 8.08 16.72
C MET A 290 11.70 8.94 15.69
N ASP A 291 11.45 8.74 14.41
CA ASP A 291 12.06 9.51 13.33
C ASP A 291 11.29 10.81 13.09
N ASP A 292 11.90 11.94 13.45
CA ASP A 292 11.29 13.27 13.29
C ASP A 292 10.93 13.57 11.82
N ASP A 293 11.71 13.06 10.85
CA ASP A 293 11.49 13.27 9.41
C ASP A 293 10.21 12.58 8.91
N LYS A 294 9.70 11.61 9.67
CA LYS A 294 8.41 10.93 9.44
C LYS A 294 7.25 11.62 10.16
N ILE A 295 7.53 12.38 11.22
CA ILE A 295 6.50 12.99 12.08
C ILE A 295 6.11 14.37 11.58
N PHE A 296 7.08 15.24 11.31
CA PHE A 296 6.79 16.63 10.99
C PHE A 296 7.65 17.19 9.87
N TYR A 297 7.03 18.05 9.06
CA TYR A 297 7.71 18.89 8.10
C TYR A 297 7.66 20.35 8.56
N THR A 298 8.80 21.03 8.56
CA THR A 298 8.85 22.48 8.85
C THR A 298 8.80 23.25 7.54
N VAL A 299 7.84 24.17 7.42
CA VAL A 299 7.63 24.97 6.22
C VAL A 299 8.87 25.83 5.94
N GLY A 300 9.35 25.77 4.69
CA GLY A 300 10.47 26.58 4.22
C GLY A 300 10.10 28.04 3.98
N ASN A 301 10.99 28.81 3.37
CA ASN A 301 10.76 30.22 3.04
C ASN A 301 10.48 30.43 1.54
N ASP A 302 9.83 31.54 1.22
CA ASP A 302 9.64 32.06 -0.13
C ASP A 302 9.11 31.03 -1.15
N ASN A 303 9.91 30.69 -2.16
CA ASN A 303 9.52 29.85 -3.30
C ASN A 303 9.67 28.34 -3.04
N VAL A 304 10.05 27.92 -1.82
CA VAL A 304 10.36 26.53 -1.47
C VAL A 304 9.56 26.04 -0.25
N LEU A 305 8.37 26.60 -0.02
CA LEU A 305 7.53 26.36 1.17
C LEU A 305 7.34 24.88 1.52
N PHE A 306 7.08 24.05 0.51
CA PHE A 306 6.80 22.62 0.66
C PHE A 306 7.78 21.75 -0.13
N ASP A 307 8.92 22.31 -0.55
CA ASP A 307 9.97 21.52 -1.18
C ASP A 307 10.53 20.55 -0.12
N GLY A 308 10.34 19.25 -0.35
CA GLY A 308 10.73 18.19 0.59
C GLY A 308 9.60 17.71 1.51
N TYR A 309 8.38 18.27 1.42
CA TYR A 309 7.23 17.65 2.08
C TYR A 309 6.98 16.26 1.48
N ASP A 310 7.04 15.23 2.32
CA ASP A 310 6.89 13.82 1.92
C ASP A 310 5.62 13.19 2.50
N GLY A 311 4.62 14.01 2.87
CA GLY A 311 3.38 13.51 3.46
C GLY A 311 3.44 13.33 4.97
N GLN A 312 4.35 14.03 5.67
CA GLN A 312 4.38 14.03 7.13
C GLN A 312 3.02 14.43 7.71
N PRO A 313 2.59 13.79 8.82
CA PRO A 313 1.28 14.03 9.40
C PRO A 313 1.18 15.38 10.13
N VAL A 314 2.30 15.99 10.50
CA VAL A 314 2.36 17.34 11.10
C VAL A 314 3.09 18.30 10.18
N VAL A 315 2.56 19.51 10.01
CA VAL A 315 3.25 20.62 9.34
C VAL A 315 3.44 21.75 10.33
N ILE A 316 4.70 22.20 10.50
CA ILE A 316 5.08 23.26 11.43
C ILE A 316 5.38 24.54 10.65
N TRP A 317 4.64 25.61 10.99
CA TRP A 317 4.82 26.95 10.47
C TRP A 317 5.54 27.78 11.53
N SER A 318 6.87 27.83 11.40
CA SER A 318 7.75 28.43 12.40
C SER A 318 7.86 29.95 12.22
N ASP A 319 7.57 30.69 13.30
CA ASP A 319 7.62 32.16 13.41
C ASP A 319 6.81 32.92 12.33
N PHE A 320 5.63 32.42 11.98
CA PHE A 320 4.73 33.06 11.02
C PHE A 320 3.78 34.05 11.70
N ARG A 321 3.91 35.34 11.38
CA ARG A 321 2.89 36.36 11.66
C ARG A 321 1.77 36.31 10.61
N ALA A 322 0.61 36.87 10.93
CA ALA A 322 -0.52 36.91 9.99
C ALA A 322 -0.15 37.57 8.66
N GLU A 323 0.57 38.69 8.70
CA GLU A 323 1.03 39.40 7.51
C GLU A 323 2.02 38.59 6.67
N GLU A 324 2.96 37.88 7.31
CA GLU A 324 3.93 37.02 6.64
C GLU A 324 3.22 35.87 5.95
N LEU A 325 2.29 35.20 6.63
CA LEU A 325 1.48 34.13 6.07
C LEU A 325 0.66 34.60 4.87
N LEU A 326 0.07 35.80 4.95
CA LEU A 326 -0.63 36.43 3.83
C LEU A 326 0.32 36.68 2.65
N LYS A 327 1.47 37.33 2.89
CA LYS A 327 2.48 37.61 1.86
C LYS A 327 2.95 36.36 1.15
N THR A 328 3.20 35.27 1.88
CA THR A 328 3.63 33.96 1.35
C THR A 328 2.71 33.43 0.26
N PHE A 329 1.41 33.68 0.35
CA PHE A 329 0.42 33.24 -0.63
C PHE A 329 -0.06 34.36 -1.55
N ASN A 330 0.75 35.41 -1.76
CA ASN A 330 0.40 36.61 -2.52
C ASN A 330 -0.94 37.18 -2.07
N PHE A 331 -1.14 37.21 -0.77
CA PHE A 331 -2.35 37.66 -0.09
C PHE A 331 -3.64 36.90 -0.47
N LYS A 332 -3.54 35.73 -1.10
CA LYS A 332 -4.73 34.93 -1.46
C LYS A 332 -5.27 34.20 -0.23
N ARG A 333 -6.10 34.88 0.58
CA ARG A 333 -6.76 34.31 1.78
C ARG A 333 -7.42 32.96 1.55
N GLY A 334 -8.10 32.80 0.42
CA GLY A 334 -8.75 31.54 0.07
C GLY A 334 -7.80 30.33 0.00
N ILE A 335 -6.50 30.52 -0.26
CA ILE A 335 -5.51 29.44 -0.21
C ILE A 335 -5.19 29.09 1.26
N ILE A 336 -4.92 30.10 2.08
CA ILE A 336 -4.66 29.93 3.52
C ILE A 336 -5.82 29.20 4.19
N PHE A 337 -7.05 29.63 3.91
CA PHE A 337 -8.25 29.01 4.47
C PHE A 337 -8.52 27.59 3.96
N LYS A 338 -7.98 27.19 2.81
CA LYS A 338 -7.99 25.78 2.36
C LYS A 338 -6.90 24.94 3.04
N ILE A 339 -5.72 25.53 3.28
CA ILE A 339 -4.62 24.88 4.02
C ILE A 339 -5.07 24.57 5.46
N PHE A 340 -5.65 25.55 6.13
CA PHE A 340 -6.14 25.44 7.50
C PHE A 340 -7.63 25.05 7.57
N ASP A 341 -8.20 24.46 6.53
CA ASP A 341 -9.56 23.92 6.62
C ASP A 341 -9.59 22.76 7.63
N THR A 342 -10.57 22.75 8.53
CA THR A 342 -10.71 21.69 9.53
C THR A 342 -11.31 20.42 8.94
N HIS A 343 -11.94 20.51 7.77
CA HIS A 343 -12.47 19.37 7.02
C HIS A 343 -11.89 19.39 5.60
N PRO A 344 -10.60 19.06 5.45
CA PRO A 344 -9.85 19.39 4.25
C PRO A 344 -10.25 18.52 3.06
N THR A 345 -10.43 19.16 1.91
CA THR A 345 -10.58 18.49 0.61
C THR A 345 -9.27 18.54 -0.18
N LYS A 346 -9.04 17.60 -1.09
CA LYS A 346 -7.85 17.63 -1.97
C LYS A 346 -7.79 18.91 -2.79
N PHE A 347 -6.67 19.62 -2.73
CA PHE A 347 -6.36 20.72 -3.63
C PHE A 347 -4.85 20.81 -3.86
N ASN A 348 -4.46 21.29 -5.04
CA ASN A 348 -3.05 21.35 -5.41
C ASN A 348 -2.43 22.69 -5.00
N LEU A 349 -1.29 22.63 -4.33
CA LEU A 349 -0.37 23.74 -4.10
C LEU A 349 0.81 23.63 -5.07
N ASN A 350 1.33 24.76 -5.52
CA ASN A 350 2.51 24.78 -6.39
C ASN A 350 3.78 24.59 -5.56
N VAL A 351 4.68 23.74 -6.04
CA VAL A 351 6.04 23.56 -5.51
C VAL A 351 7.04 23.65 -6.66
N LYS A 352 8.34 23.69 -6.34
CA LYS A 352 9.36 23.75 -7.38
C LYS A 352 9.27 22.48 -8.24
N TYR A 353 9.11 22.67 -9.55
CA TYR A 353 8.99 21.60 -10.54
C TYR A 353 7.79 20.65 -10.36
N GLY A 354 6.71 21.10 -9.71
CA GLY A 354 5.53 20.28 -9.57
C GLY A 354 4.40 20.93 -8.79
N LYS A 355 3.53 20.08 -8.26
CA LYS A 355 2.45 20.44 -7.36
C LYS A 355 2.38 19.41 -6.24
N ILE A 356 1.69 19.73 -5.17
CA ILE A 356 1.56 18.87 -4.00
C ILE A 356 0.19 19.04 -3.36
N ASN A 357 -0.24 18.01 -2.65
CA ASN A 357 -1.41 18.07 -1.79
C ASN A 357 -0.97 17.82 -0.34
N LEU A 358 -1.42 18.68 0.56
CA LEU A 358 -1.09 18.56 1.98
C LEU A 358 -2.07 17.57 2.62
N ILE A 359 -1.55 16.41 3.00
CA ILE A 359 -2.32 15.33 3.63
C ILE A 359 -2.15 15.31 5.15
N ASN A 360 -1.44 16.31 5.70
CA ASN A 360 -1.18 16.43 7.12
C ASN A 360 -2.48 16.55 7.92
N LYS A 361 -2.50 15.87 9.07
CA LYS A 361 -3.58 15.88 10.05
C LYS A 361 -3.50 17.10 10.96
N TYR A 362 -2.28 17.57 11.23
CA TYR A 362 -2.06 18.69 12.14
C TYR A 362 -1.24 19.79 11.48
N ASN A 363 -1.65 21.04 11.69
CA ASN A 363 -0.78 22.18 11.49
C ASN A 363 -0.42 22.78 12.85
N ILE A 364 0.84 23.12 13.06
CA ILE A 364 1.27 23.87 14.24
C ILE A 364 1.87 25.18 13.74
N VAL A 365 1.15 26.28 13.95
CA VAL A 365 1.64 27.63 13.65
C VAL A 365 2.17 28.23 14.94
N ASN A 366 3.37 28.81 14.93
CA ASN A 366 3.89 29.51 16.08
C ASN A 366 4.37 30.93 15.75
N SER A 367 4.27 31.84 16.73
CA SER A 367 4.69 33.23 16.57
C SER A 367 4.87 33.94 17.92
N VAL A 368 5.56 35.08 17.93
CA VAL A 368 5.49 36.04 19.04
C VAL A 368 4.19 36.83 19.07
N GLN A 369 3.44 36.87 17.96
CA GLN A 369 2.17 37.57 17.83
C GLN A 369 1.09 36.92 18.71
N GLU A 370 0.23 37.73 19.33
CA GLU A 370 -0.90 37.25 20.13
C GLU A 370 -1.95 36.58 19.22
N TYR A 371 -2.67 35.56 19.72
CA TYR A 371 -3.56 34.79 18.88
C TYR A 371 -4.73 35.62 18.30
N LYS A 372 -5.29 36.58 19.05
CA LYS A 372 -6.34 37.46 18.54
C LYS A 372 -5.81 38.34 17.43
N ASP A 373 -4.63 38.93 17.61
CA ASP A 373 -3.99 39.75 16.57
C ASP A 373 -3.70 38.93 15.31
N PHE A 374 -3.27 37.68 15.48
CA PHE A 374 -3.03 36.77 14.37
C PHE A 374 -4.32 36.40 13.64
N LEU A 375 -5.33 35.91 14.36
CA LEU A 375 -6.61 35.47 13.78
C LEU A 375 -7.37 36.64 13.16
N ASP A 376 -7.40 37.79 13.83
CA ASP A 376 -8.00 39.01 13.29
C ASP A 376 -7.20 39.50 12.07
N GLY A 377 -5.88 39.41 12.10
CA GLY A 377 -5.01 39.77 10.98
C GLY A 377 -5.25 38.92 9.72
N LEU A 378 -5.55 37.62 9.87
CA LEU A 378 -5.89 36.75 8.74
C LEU A 378 -7.21 37.13 8.05
N SER A 379 -8.16 37.71 8.79
CA SER A 379 -9.45 38.19 8.30
C SER A 379 -9.52 39.73 8.15
N GLY A 380 -8.43 40.45 8.43
CA GLY A 380 -8.37 41.91 8.55
C GLY A 380 -8.38 42.64 7.21
N GLU A 381 -7.98 43.90 7.15
CA GLU A 381 -7.77 44.61 5.88
C GLU A 381 -6.29 44.56 5.49
N TYR A 382 -5.98 44.45 4.19
CA TYR A 382 -4.61 44.62 3.72
C TYR A 382 -4.58 45.24 2.33
N VAL A 383 -3.43 45.82 1.97
CA VAL A 383 -3.16 46.32 0.62
C VAL A 383 -2.13 45.40 -0.04
N ASP A 384 -2.46 44.88 -1.22
CA ASP A 384 -1.51 44.03 -1.96
C ASP A 384 -0.35 44.83 -2.58
N ALA A 385 0.65 44.14 -3.12
CA ALA A 385 1.82 44.77 -3.74
C ALA A 385 1.48 45.65 -4.96
N MET A 386 0.26 45.55 -5.51
CA MET A 386 -0.24 46.37 -6.61
C MET A 386 -1.06 47.57 -6.14
N GLY A 387 -1.19 47.78 -4.82
CA GLY A 387 -1.95 48.88 -4.24
C GLY A 387 -3.46 48.61 -4.13
N THR A 388 -3.92 47.37 -4.33
CA THR A 388 -5.35 47.02 -4.20
C THR A 388 -5.70 46.78 -2.75
N GLU A 389 -6.71 47.47 -2.23
CA GLU A 389 -7.25 47.23 -0.89
C GLU A 389 -8.17 46.01 -0.89
N HIS A 390 -7.88 45.05 0.00
CA HIS A 390 -8.73 43.89 0.25
C HIS A 390 -9.45 44.09 1.58
N LEU A 391 -10.78 44.16 1.51
CA LEU A 391 -11.66 44.42 2.65
C LEU A 391 -11.59 43.29 3.68
N SER A 392 -11.98 43.62 4.91
CA SER A 392 -12.12 42.64 6.00
C SER A 392 -13.15 41.56 5.65
N GLU A 393 -12.81 40.32 5.99
CA GLU A 393 -13.76 39.19 5.97
C GLU A 393 -14.32 38.95 7.37
N ASP A 394 -15.37 38.13 7.46
CA ASP A 394 -15.88 37.68 8.77
C ASP A 394 -14.76 37.02 9.58
N LYS A 395 -14.45 37.59 10.74
CA LYS A 395 -13.45 37.07 11.68
C LYS A 395 -13.74 35.61 12.05
N LYS A 396 -15.00 35.16 12.04
CA LYS A 396 -15.34 33.75 12.28
C LYS A 396 -14.63 32.78 11.31
N GLN A 397 -14.22 33.24 10.12
CA GLN A 397 -13.47 32.41 9.17
C GLN A 397 -12.10 31.98 9.72
N SER A 398 -11.36 32.85 10.42
CA SER A 398 -10.07 32.47 10.99
C SER A 398 -10.25 31.69 12.30
N TYR A 399 -11.13 32.14 13.19
CA TYR A 399 -11.35 31.52 14.51
C TYR A 399 -11.81 30.06 14.42
N ARG A 400 -12.75 29.74 13.51
CA ARG A 400 -13.22 28.36 13.33
C ARG A 400 -12.15 27.39 12.81
N ARG A 401 -11.04 27.92 12.27
CA ARG A 401 -9.94 27.14 11.70
C ARG A 401 -8.82 26.88 12.70
N PHE A 402 -8.72 27.63 13.79
CA PHE A 402 -7.71 27.42 14.83
C PHE A 402 -8.37 26.99 16.14
N PRO A 403 -8.81 25.71 16.24
CA PRO A 403 -9.56 25.25 17.39
C PRO A 403 -8.72 25.16 18.68
N VAL A 404 -7.40 25.11 18.58
CA VAL A 404 -6.51 24.95 19.74
C VAL A 404 -5.46 26.05 19.78
N ILE A 405 -5.43 26.81 20.86
CA ILE A 405 -4.45 27.86 21.12
C ILE A 405 -3.62 27.48 22.36
N ILE A 406 -2.31 27.67 22.29
CA ILE A 406 -1.37 27.35 23.37
C ILE A 406 -0.49 28.58 23.65
N PRO A 407 -0.89 29.44 24.61
CA PRO A 407 0.00 30.46 25.14
C PRO A 407 1.07 29.79 26.01
N ILE A 408 2.33 30.06 25.70
CA ILE A 408 3.47 29.53 26.43
C ILE A 408 4.19 30.63 27.20
N ARG A 409 4.66 30.25 28.39
CA ARG A 409 5.51 31.06 29.26
C ARG A 409 6.71 30.21 29.68
N THR A 410 7.63 30.80 30.45
CA THR A 410 8.91 30.14 30.77
C THR A 410 8.76 28.82 31.52
N ASN A 411 7.80 28.72 32.45
CA ASN A 411 7.68 27.57 33.37
C ASN A 411 6.33 26.84 33.26
N ASP A 412 5.41 27.38 32.47
CA ASP A 412 4.09 26.78 32.26
C ASP A 412 3.51 27.22 30.92
N PHE A 413 2.39 26.60 30.56
CA PHE A 413 1.58 26.97 29.40
C PHE A 413 0.10 26.72 29.71
N ASP A 414 -0.77 27.31 28.89
CA ASP A 414 -2.20 26.99 28.91
C ASP A 414 -2.62 26.30 27.61
N VAL A 415 -3.80 25.69 27.64
CA VAL A 415 -4.45 25.12 26.46
C VAL A 415 -5.85 25.71 26.39
N LEU A 416 -6.16 26.36 25.28
CA LEU A 416 -7.45 26.96 25.00
C LEU A 416 -8.10 26.18 23.85
N ILE A 417 -9.30 25.66 24.09
CA ILE A 417 -10.08 24.87 23.12
C ILE A 417 -11.32 25.66 22.73
N ASN A 418 -11.49 25.91 21.43
CA ASN A 418 -12.57 26.73 20.91
C ASN A 418 -13.95 26.11 21.15
N LYS A 419 -14.86 26.83 21.83
CA LYS A 419 -16.21 26.33 22.17
C LYS A 419 -17.09 26.14 20.93
N GLY A 420 -16.96 27.01 19.94
CA GLY A 420 -17.67 26.89 18.66
C GLY A 420 -17.28 25.63 17.90
N PHE A 421 -16.01 25.24 17.95
CA PHE A 421 -15.52 24.01 17.32
C PHE A 421 -16.07 22.74 17.98
N VAL A 422 -16.16 22.70 19.32
CA VAL A 422 -16.73 21.56 20.06
C VAL A 422 -18.26 21.59 20.15
N GLY A 423 -18.91 22.63 19.64
CA GLY A 423 -20.37 22.76 19.63
C GLY A 423 -20.99 23.18 20.96
N THR A 424 -20.22 23.77 21.89
CA THR A 424 -20.70 24.21 23.22
C THR A 424 -20.81 25.73 23.37
N GLY A 425 -20.59 26.52 22.31
CA GLY A 425 -20.62 27.98 22.37
C GLY A 425 -20.29 28.66 21.02
N ASP A 426 -19.90 29.94 21.05
CA ASP A 426 -19.47 30.68 19.87
C ASP A 426 -17.96 30.50 19.59
N TYR A 427 -17.53 30.77 18.36
CA TYR A 427 -16.14 30.68 17.91
C TYR A 427 -15.20 31.72 18.53
N PHE A 428 -15.71 32.74 19.23
CA PHE A 428 -14.87 33.68 19.98
C PHE A 428 -14.60 33.23 21.43
N GLU A 429 -15.21 32.15 21.89
CA GLU A 429 -15.07 31.62 23.25
C GLU A 429 -14.19 30.37 23.32
N TYR A 430 -13.48 30.21 24.45
CA TYR A 430 -12.57 29.09 24.68
C TYR A 430 -12.79 28.44 26.05
N ASN A 431 -12.63 27.12 26.11
CA ASN A 431 -12.43 26.37 27.34
C ASN A 431 -10.94 26.38 27.67
N GLU A 432 -10.58 26.81 28.88
CA GLU A 432 -9.18 27.09 29.23
C GLU A 432 -8.68 26.12 30.30
N ILE A 433 -7.60 25.40 29.99
CA ILE A 433 -6.84 24.59 30.96
C ILE A 433 -5.56 25.36 31.25
N LYS A 434 -5.44 25.87 32.48
CA LYS A 434 -4.39 26.84 32.84
C LYS A 434 -3.26 26.23 33.65
N ARG A 435 -2.08 26.84 33.50
CA ARG A 435 -0.88 26.65 34.32
C ARG A 435 -0.39 25.20 34.33
N ILE A 436 -0.38 24.58 33.15
CA ILE A 436 0.24 23.27 32.97
C ILE A 436 1.75 23.45 33.14
N GLN A 437 2.32 22.81 34.15
CA GLN A 437 3.73 22.96 34.47
C GLN A 437 4.60 22.31 33.40
N GLY A 438 5.54 23.07 32.87
CA GLY A 438 6.45 22.61 31.84
C GLY A 438 7.45 23.69 31.48
N ASN A 439 8.73 23.47 31.78
CA ASN A 439 9.80 24.32 31.29
C ASN A 439 10.45 23.66 30.07
N LEU A 440 9.99 24.06 28.89
CA LEU A 440 10.42 23.48 27.62
C LEU A 440 11.92 23.70 27.35
N ARG A 441 12.51 24.78 27.88
CA ARG A 441 13.96 25.01 27.75
C ARG A 441 14.78 24.00 28.53
N GLU A 442 14.32 23.61 29.72
CA GLU A 442 14.99 22.56 30.50
C GLU A 442 14.89 21.20 29.80
N LEU A 443 13.81 20.92 29.07
CA LEU A 443 13.69 19.68 28.29
C LEU A 443 14.78 19.53 27.23
N VAL A 444 15.13 20.62 26.53
CA VAL A 444 16.19 20.60 25.50
C VAL A 444 17.56 20.29 26.07
N LYS A 445 17.80 20.57 27.36
CA LYS A 445 19.09 20.29 28.01
C LYS A 445 19.30 18.80 28.30
N ILE A 446 18.25 17.98 28.21
CA ILE A 446 18.34 16.53 28.41
C ILE A 446 19.05 15.92 27.19
N GLN A 447 20.25 15.38 27.41
CA GLN A 447 21.06 14.78 26.35
C GLN A 447 20.56 13.40 25.89
N ASP A 448 19.90 12.65 26.76
CA ASP A 448 19.30 11.36 26.42
C ASP A 448 17.98 11.59 25.67
N ASP A 449 17.98 11.32 24.36
CA ASP A 449 16.82 11.52 23.50
C ASP A 449 15.59 10.70 23.92
N LYS A 450 15.78 9.47 24.41
CA LYS A 450 14.65 8.62 24.86
C LYS A 450 14.03 9.21 26.11
N LYS A 451 14.87 9.61 27.07
CA LYS A 451 14.42 10.23 28.31
C LYS A 451 13.78 11.60 28.06
N ARG A 452 14.32 12.37 27.10
CA ARG A 452 13.71 13.63 26.67
C ARG A 452 12.31 13.40 26.11
N ARG A 453 12.14 12.42 25.20
CA ARG A 453 10.83 12.03 24.62
C ARG A 453 9.83 11.62 25.70
N GLU A 454 10.23 10.81 26.67
CA GLU A 454 9.38 10.40 27.78
C GLU A 454 8.86 11.60 28.60
N ILE A 455 9.74 12.56 28.90
CA ILE A 455 9.37 13.75 29.68
C ILE A 455 8.55 14.73 28.81
N GLU A 456 8.86 14.88 27.52
CA GLU A 456 8.03 15.63 26.56
C GLU A 456 6.60 15.10 26.55
N MET A 457 6.42 13.78 26.40
CA MET A 457 5.11 13.12 26.43
C MET A 457 4.37 13.35 27.75
N LYS A 458 5.05 13.22 28.89
CA LYS A 458 4.44 13.49 30.20
C LYS A 458 4.02 14.95 30.35
N THR A 459 4.83 15.88 29.86
CA THR A 459 4.52 17.32 29.91
C THR A 459 3.30 17.65 29.05
N LEU A 460 3.11 16.91 27.95
CA LEU A 460 2.06 17.13 26.95
C LEU A 460 0.88 16.16 27.07
N GLU A 461 0.82 15.35 28.13
CA GLU A 461 -0.24 14.37 28.35
C GLU A 461 -1.62 15.03 28.38
N ILE A 462 -1.77 16.12 29.13
CA ILE A 462 -3.02 16.89 29.22
C ILE A 462 -3.47 17.42 27.85
N PRO A 463 -2.66 18.22 27.11
CA PRO A 463 -3.08 18.69 25.79
C PRO A 463 -3.38 17.53 24.84
N CYS A 464 -2.54 16.48 24.78
CA CYS A 464 -2.76 15.34 23.89
C CYS A 464 -4.07 14.60 24.19
N ASN A 465 -4.42 14.43 25.48
CA ASN A 465 -5.69 13.82 25.87
C ASN A 465 -6.88 14.67 25.43
N GLU A 466 -6.84 15.99 25.58
CA GLU A 466 -7.92 16.85 25.07
C GLU A 466 -8.00 16.83 23.54
N ILE A 467 -6.87 16.86 22.85
CA ILE A 467 -6.80 16.80 21.38
C ILE A 467 -7.39 15.48 20.88
N SER A 468 -7.11 14.36 21.54
CA SER A 468 -7.68 13.06 21.16
C SER A 468 -9.21 13.04 21.19
N LYS A 469 -9.85 13.84 22.06
CA LYS A 469 -11.33 13.95 22.10
C LYS A 469 -11.88 14.70 20.90
N LEU A 470 -11.12 15.66 20.37
CA LEU A 470 -11.47 16.42 19.17
C LEU A 470 -11.32 15.59 17.88
N ASP A 471 -10.48 14.57 17.94
CA ASP A 471 -10.18 13.64 16.86
C ASP A 471 -11.24 12.54 16.68
N ILE A 472 -12.04 12.27 17.73
CA ILE A 472 -13.09 11.26 17.69
C ILE A 472 -14.28 11.84 16.92
N VAL A 473 -14.31 11.54 15.63
CA VAL A 473 -15.58 11.46 14.91
C VAL A 473 -16.26 10.23 15.45
N GLU A 474 -17.09 10.36 16.50
CA GLU A 474 -17.93 9.25 16.92
C GLU A 474 -18.72 8.81 15.68
N ASP A 475 -18.63 7.52 15.32
CA ASP A 475 -19.61 6.90 14.44
C ASP A 475 -20.93 6.84 15.22
N VAL A 476 -21.53 8.02 15.45
CA VAL A 476 -22.83 8.14 16.08
C VAL A 476 -23.79 7.33 15.21
N GLU A 477 -24.47 6.34 15.81
CA GLU A 477 -25.46 5.56 15.08
C GLU A 477 -26.38 6.51 14.31
N PHE A 478 -26.53 6.25 13.01
CA PHE A 478 -27.29 7.11 12.12
C PHE A 478 -28.77 7.12 12.56
N ASP A 479 -29.17 8.18 13.26
CA ASP A 479 -30.55 8.38 13.68
C ASP A 479 -31.34 9.06 12.56
N GLU A 480 -31.92 8.23 11.68
CA GLU A 480 -32.76 8.65 10.56
C GLU A 480 -33.92 9.57 11.00
N LYS A 481 -34.38 9.48 12.27
CA LYS A 481 -35.48 10.29 12.78
C LYS A 481 -35.12 11.78 12.85
N LYS A 482 -33.85 12.13 13.11
CA LYS A 482 -33.38 13.53 13.15
C LYS A 482 -33.51 14.23 11.79
N PHE A 483 -33.53 13.44 10.71
CA PHE A 483 -33.57 13.95 9.34
C PHE A 483 -34.97 13.89 8.71
N LYS A 484 -36.00 13.41 9.43
CA LYS A 484 -37.37 13.17 8.92
C LYS A 484 -38.00 14.39 8.21
N ASN A 485 -37.59 15.59 8.58
CA ASN A 485 -38.15 16.84 8.07
C ASN A 485 -37.18 17.65 7.17
N TYR A 486 -36.00 17.12 6.85
CA TYR A 486 -35.06 17.80 5.95
C TYR A 486 -35.65 17.91 4.54
N GLY A 487 -35.50 19.07 3.89
CA GLY A 487 -36.09 19.35 2.57
C GLY A 487 -37.57 19.76 2.58
N LYS A 488 -38.22 19.78 3.75
CA LYS A 488 -39.57 20.36 3.91
C LYS A 488 -39.45 21.84 4.31
N THR A 489 -40.32 22.69 3.78
CA THR A 489 -40.45 24.05 4.30
C THR A 489 -41.10 24.00 5.68
N LEU A 490 -40.64 24.85 6.60
CA LEU A 490 -41.40 25.12 7.82
C LEU A 490 -42.76 25.69 7.40
N PRO A 491 -43.89 25.04 7.73
CA PRO A 491 -45.19 25.59 7.41
C PRO A 491 -45.36 26.95 8.06
N ARG A 492 -45.76 27.96 7.27
CA ARG A 492 -46.10 29.27 7.81
C ARG A 492 -47.41 29.12 8.58
N ILE A 493 -47.39 29.45 9.87
CA ILE A 493 -48.62 29.62 10.64
C ILE A 493 -49.28 30.91 10.11
N PRO A 494 -50.46 30.83 9.48
CA PRO A 494 -51.13 32.03 9.00
C PRO A 494 -51.71 32.77 10.19
N ILE A 495 -51.00 33.80 10.65
CA ILE A 495 -51.49 34.73 11.67
C ILE A 495 -52.29 35.82 10.94
N TYR A 496 -53.56 35.99 11.31
CA TYR A 496 -54.44 37.02 10.77
C TYR A 496 -54.67 38.14 11.79
N GLU A 497 -54.89 39.37 11.32
CA GLU A 497 -55.26 40.48 12.19
C GLU A 497 -56.55 40.17 12.96
N GLY A 498 -56.49 40.26 14.29
CA GLY A 498 -57.61 39.97 15.20
C GLY A 498 -57.48 38.66 15.98
N MET A 499 -56.46 37.84 15.73
CA MET A 499 -56.22 36.59 16.47
C MET A 499 -55.74 36.88 17.91
N SER A 500 -56.37 36.25 18.90
CA SER A 500 -55.99 36.38 20.30
C SER A 500 -54.70 35.61 20.62
N VAL A 501 -54.00 36.02 21.68
CA VAL A 501 -52.75 35.37 22.14
C VAL A 501 -52.97 33.88 22.43
N SER A 502 -54.14 33.50 22.96
CA SER A 502 -54.51 32.11 23.22
C SER A 502 -54.71 31.28 21.95
N GLU A 503 -55.28 31.87 20.90
CA GLU A 503 -55.49 31.18 19.61
C GLU A 503 -54.16 30.95 18.88
N ILE A 504 -53.23 31.90 18.99
CA ILE A 504 -51.86 31.74 18.47
C ILE A 504 -51.12 30.62 19.23
N GLN A 505 -51.24 30.58 20.56
CA GLN A 505 -50.62 29.53 21.39
C GLN A 505 -51.20 28.14 21.11
N GLU A 506 -52.52 28.02 20.90
CA GLU A 506 -53.16 26.75 20.57
C GLU A 506 -52.75 26.25 19.18
N GLN A 507 -52.59 27.15 18.20
CA GLN A 507 -52.07 26.80 16.89
C GLN A 507 -50.61 26.35 16.94
N LEU A 508 -49.77 26.98 17.76
CA LEU A 508 -48.39 26.57 18.00
C LEU A 508 -48.31 25.18 18.65
N MET A 509 -49.13 24.89 19.66
CA MET A 509 -49.13 23.57 20.31
C MET A 509 -49.59 22.44 19.37
N LYS A 510 -50.65 22.67 18.58
CA LYS A 510 -51.08 21.70 17.54
C LYS A 510 -50.02 21.48 16.47
N TYR A 511 -49.21 22.50 16.19
CA TYR A 511 -48.11 22.43 15.24
C TYR A 511 -46.94 21.60 15.77
N ASP A 512 -46.56 21.79 17.04
CA ASP A 512 -45.52 21.00 17.70
C ASP A 512 -45.87 19.51 17.80
N GLU A 513 -47.13 19.18 18.08
CA GLU A 513 -47.65 17.81 18.07
C GLU A 513 -47.64 17.17 16.68
N TYR A 514 -47.97 17.94 15.62
CA TYR A 514 -48.05 17.40 14.25
C TYR A 514 -46.67 17.15 13.62
N TYR A 515 -45.67 17.97 13.94
CA TYR A 515 -44.32 17.86 13.40
C TYR A 515 -43.33 17.12 14.32
N ASN A 516 -43.76 16.71 15.52
CA ASN A 516 -42.94 16.06 16.54
C ASN A 516 -41.64 16.84 16.83
N PHE A 517 -41.74 18.15 17.07
CA PHE A 517 -40.62 18.96 17.59
C PHE A 517 -40.42 18.73 19.11
N SER A 518 -40.54 17.49 19.60
CA SER A 518 -40.13 17.14 20.96
C SER A 518 -38.71 16.56 20.91
N GLY A 519 -37.73 17.45 20.74
CA GLY A 519 -36.34 17.17 21.09
C GLY A 519 -36.12 17.65 22.52
N GLU A 520 -35.91 16.73 23.45
CA GLU A 520 -35.40 17.06 24.78
C GLU A 520 -34.07 17.82 24.65
N GLN A 521 -34.12 19.14 24.77
CA GLN A 521 -33.02 19.98 25.24
C GLN A 521 -33.57 20.93 26.30
N ASN A 522 -34.08 20.38 27.39
CA ASN A 522 -34.12 21.10 28.67
C ASN A 522 -32.80 20.82 29.41
N GLY A 523 -31.74 21.48 28.95
CA GLY A 523 -30.62 21.83 29.80
C GLY A 523 -31.08 22.97 30.70
N LYS A 524 -31.11 22.71 32.00
CA LYS A 524 -31.46 23.65 33.07
C LYS A 524 -30.73 24.98 32.92
N ASP A 525 -31.48 26.06 32.79
CA ASP A 525 -31.11 27.36 33.35
C ASP A 525 -32.25 27.81 34.25
N GLU A 526 -32.13 27.46 35.53
CA GLU A 526 -32.79 28.18 36.61
C GLU A 526 -32.22 29.61 36.61
N LYS A 527 -33.04 30.58 36.22
CA LYS A 527 -32.95 31.93 36.76
C LYS A 527 -34.24 32.24 37.48
N GLU A 528 -34.16 32.11 38.81
CA GLU A 528 -34.89 32.97 39.72
C GLU A 528 -34.77 34.42 39.22
N ASN A 529 -35.92 35.03 38.97
CA ASN A 529 -36.16 36.44 39.23
C ASN A 529 -37.65 36.57 39.50
N ASP A 530 -37.97 36.41 40.79
CA ASP A 530 -39.20 36.90 41.38
C ASP A 530 -39.29 38.42 41.20
N ASP A 531 -40.50 38.85 40.84
CA ASP A 531 -41.14 40.10 41.22
C ASP A 531 -40.42 41.44 41.02
N ASN A 532 -40.90 42.27 40.08
CA ASN A 532 -42.05 43.12 40.41
C ASN A 532 -42.70 43.81 39.19
N LYS A 533 -44.02 43.92 39.29
CA LYS A 533 -44.94 44.59 38.37
C LYS A 533 -44.96 46.11 38.56
N ASN A 534 -45.60 46.75 37.55
CA ASN A 534 -46.22 48.08 37.50
C ASN A 534 -45.28 49.19 37.02
N GLY A 535 -45.62 50.01 36.02
CA GLY A 535 -46.94 50.38 35.53
C GLY A 535 -47.03 51.90 35.57
N VAL A 536 -47.20 52.53 34.41
CA VAL A 536 -47.42 53.97 34.24
C VAL A 536 -48.71 54.39 34.96
N LYS A 537 -48.62 55.38 35.87
CA LYS A 537 -49.52 56.53 36.04
C LYS A 537 -49.14 57.31 37.31
N GLY A 538 -48.73 58.56 37.14
CA GLY A 538 -48.28 59.50 38.18
C GLY A 538 -47.18 60.38 37.62
#